data_AF-A0A940E6I7-F1
#
_entry.id   AF-A0A940E6I7-F1
#
_cell.length_a   1.000
_cell.length_b   1.000
_cell.length_c   1.000
_cell.angle_alpha   90.00
_cell.angle_beta   90.00
_cell.angle_gamma   90.00
#
_symmetry.space_group_name_H-M   'P 1'
#
loop_
_entity.id
_entity.type
_entity.pdbx_description
1 polymer ?
#
loop_
_entity_poly.entity_id
_entity_poly.type
_entity_poly.pdbx_seq_one_letter_code
_entity_poly.pdbx_strand_id
1 'polypeptide(L)'
;MNKLITIALISMLATNAFAHSSVDATTPENGATVAEVPSEISFSFTDDIRLTKVNMIHQEAHTVTLDLGDQTSFGRAFALPLQSMGEGIYRIEWRGLGADGHAMQGEFTFTVD
;
A
#
# COMPACT_ATOMS: atom_id res chain seq x y z
N MET A 1 13.20 -8.31 -52.35
CA MET A 1 14.34 -8.39 -51.41
C MET A 1 13.91 -7.71 -50.12
N ASN A 2 13.52 -8.54 -49.14
CA ASN A 2 12.96 -8.12 -47.85
C ASN A 2 14.05 -7.49 -46.97
N LYS A 3 13.74 -6.38 -46.30
CA LYS A 3 14.35 -6.06 -45.00
C LYS A 3 13.28 -5.45 -44.09
N LEU A 4 12.61 -6.32 -43.33
CA LEU A 4 11.81 -5.94 -42.17
C LEU A 4 12.79 -5.49 -41.07
N ILE A 5 12.62 -4.28 -40.56
CA ILE A 5 13.37 -3.77 -39.41
C ILE A 5 12.64 -4.27 -38.16
N THR A 6 13.25 -5.22 -37.45
CA THR A 6 12.76 -5.67 -36.14
C THR A 6 13.28 -4.72 -35.08
N ILE A 7 12.40 -3.88 -34.53
CA ILE A 7 12.66 -3.14 -33.28
C ILE A 7 12.47 -4.14 -32.14
N ALA A 8 13.56 -4.55 -31.51
CA ALA A 8 13.52 -5.31 -30.26
C ALA A 8 13.17 -4.34 -29.12
N LEU A 9 11.90 -4.37 -28.69
CA LEU A 9 11.45 -3.66 -27.50
C LEU A 9 11.95 -4.44 -26.27
N ILE A 10 13.03 -3.97 -25.66
CA ILE A 10 13.47 -4.47 -24.35
C ILE A 10 12.50 -3.92 -23.32
N SER A 11 11.44 -4.68 -23.01
CA SER A 11 10.60 -4.44 -21.85
C SER A 11 11.47 -4.63 -20.61
N MET A 12 11.87 -3.53 -19.98
CA MET A 12 12.40 -3.55 -18.62
C MET A 12 11.29 -4.09 -17.71
N LEU A 13 11.39 -5.37 -17.35
CA LEU A 13 10.66 -5.93 -16.23
C LEU A 13 11.14 -5.17 -14.99
N ALA A 14 10.33 -4.22 -14.51
CA ALA A 14 10.48 -3.66 -13.19
C ALA A 14 10.20 -4.79 -12.19
N THR A 15 11.23 -5.55 -11.84
CA THR A 15 11.15 -6.48 -10.72
C THR A 15 11.04 -5.63 -9.47
N ASN A 16 9.81 -5.45 -8.97
CA ASN A 16 9.60 -4.98 -7.61
C ASN A 16 10.35 -5.95 -6.70
N ALA A 17 11.50 -5.51 -6.19
CA ALA A 17 12.29 -6.29 -5.25
C ALA A 17 11.50 -6.33 -3.92
N PHE A 18 10.62 -7.33 -3.79
CA PHE A 18 9.99 -7.74 -2.54
C PHE A 18 11.04 -8.38 -1.64
N ALA A 19 12.02 -7.60 -1.18
CA ALA A 19 13.04 -8.17 -0.33
C ALA A 19 12.46 -8.45 1.07
N HIS A 20 11.93 -7.46 1.80
CA HIS A 20 11.45 -7.65 3.18
C HIS A 20 10.24 -6.75 3.48
N SER A 21 9.05 -7.04 2.96
CA SER A 21 7.83 -6.35 3.46
C SER A 21 7.62 -6.78 4.91
N SER A 22 7.68 -5.85 5.86
CA SER A 22 7.32 -6.13 7.25
C SER A 22 5.82 -6.36 7.45
N VAL A 23 5.00 -6.17 6.42
CA VAL A 23 3.56 -6.44 6.49
C VAL A 23 3.33 -7.94 6.29
N ASP A 24 2.69 -8.57 7.27
CA ASP A 24 2.21 -9.95 7.28
C ASP A 24 0.84 -10.06 6.60
N ALA A 25 -0.09 -9.16 6.92
CA ALA A 25 -1.44 -9.14 6.34
C ALA A 25 -2.03 -7.73 6.30
N THR A 26 -3.01 -7.51 5.42
CA THR A 26 -3.80 -6.28 5.35
C THR A 26 -5.29 -6.60 5.31
N THR A 27 -6.11 -5.66 5.72
CA THR A 27 -7.55 -5.67 5.44
C THR A 27 -7.95 -4.34 4.80
N PRO A 28 -8.55 -4.33 3.60
CA PRO A 28 -8.69 -5.46 2.67
C PRO A 28 -7.34 -6.13 2.33
N GLU A 29 -7.38 -7.41 1.94
CA GLU A 29 -6.17 -8.10 1.49
C GLU A 29 -5.56 -7.37 0.29
N ASN A 30 -4.23 -7.40 0.17
CA ASN A 30 -3.55 -6.77 -0.96
C ASN A 30 -4.00 -7.40 -2.28
N GLY A 31 -4.53 -6.57 -3.18
CA GLY A 31 -5.11 -6.96 -4.47
C GLY A 31 -6.58 -7.39 -4.39
N ALA A 32 -7.23 -7.31 -3.23
CA ALA A 32 -8.63 -7.69 -3.09
C ALA A 32 -9.56 -6.77 -3.89
N THR A 33 -10.69 -7.34 -4.30
CA THR A 33 -11.86 -6.62 -4.79
C THR A 33 -12.96 -6.74 -3.73
N VAL A 34 -13.56 -5.62 -3.35
CA VAL A 34 -14.62 -5.54 -2.33
C VAL A 34 -15.82 -4.77 -2.87
N ALA A 35 -17.04 -5.16 -2.46
CA ALA A 35 -18.27 -4.56 -2.97
C ALA A 35 -18.56 -3.15 -2.41
N GLU A 36 -17.97 -2.80 -1.27
CA GLU A 36 -18.18 -1.52 -0.61
C GLU A 36 -16.86 -1.00 -0.04
N VAL A 37 -16.69 0.33 0.00
CA VAL A 37 -15.53 0.94 0.63
C VAL A 37 -15.57 0.63 2.14
N PRO A 38 -14.54 -0.02 2.71
CA PRO A 38 -14.56 -0.36 4.13
C PRO A 38 -14.45 0.91 4.99
N SER A 39 -15.00 0.89 6.20
CA SER A 39 -14.89 2.01 7.15
C SER A 39 -13.48 2.19 7.69
N GLU A 40 -12.65 1.16 7.61
CA GLU A 40 -11.26 1.16 8.05
C GLU A 40 -10.39 0.27 7.16
N ILE A 41 -9.10 0.55 7.18
CA ILE A 41 -8.07 -0.37 6.69
C ILE A 41 -7.22 -0.84 7.87
N SER A 42 -6.63 -2.03 7.75
CA SER A 42 -5.73 -2.53 8.77
C SER A 42 -4.43 -3.11 8.21
N PHE A 43 -3.41 -3.07 9.05
CA PHE A 43 -2.11 -3.69 8.84
C PHE A 43 -1.82 -4.65 9.99
N SER A 44 -1.32 -5.84 9.66
CA SER A 44 -0.60 -6.72 10.55
C SER A 44 0.85 -6.76 10.09
N PHE A 45 1.79 -6.42 10.96
CA PHE A 45 3.23 -6.45 10.70
C PHE A 45 3.87 -7.66 11.39
N THR A 46 4.90 -8.24 10.77
CA THR A 46 5.69 -9.36 11.34
C THR A 46 6.44 -8.93 12.61
N ASP A 47 6.91 -7.69 12.63
CA ASP A 47 7.69 -7.10 13.72
C ASP A 47 7.09 -5.76 14.16
N ASP A 48 7.49 -5.32 15.36
CA ASP A 48 7.03 -4.06 15.91
C ASP A 48 7.51 -2.88 15.04
N ILE A 49 6.54 -2.11 14.53
CA ILE A 49 6.77 -0.88 13.77
C ILE A 49 6.11 0.28 14.50
N ARG A 50 6.68 1.48 14.38
CA ARG A 50 5.96 2.72 14.63
C ARG A 50 5.53 3.32 13.31
N LEU A 51 4.23 3.35 13.02
CA LEU A 51 3.71 4.07 11.86
C LEU A 51 3.97 5.57 12.00
N THR A 52 4.39 6.20 10.91
CA THR A 52 4.70 7.63 10.86
C THR A 52 3.89 8.38 9.82
N LYS A 53 3.43 7.68 8.78
CA LYS A 53 2.55 8.24 7.75
C LYS A 53 1.83 7.13 7.01
N VAL A 54 0.55 7.33 6.74
CA VAL A 54 -0.21 6.51 5.80
C VAL A 54 -0.98 7.43 4.85
N ASN A 55 -0.87 7.17 3.55
CA ASN A 55 -1.59 7.89 2.50
C ASN A 55 -2.52 6.92 1.80
N MET A 56 -3.76 7.37 1.57
CA MET A 56 -4.68 6.77 0.62
C MET A 56 -4.61 7.55 -0.69
N ILE A 57 -4.49 6.85 -1.80
CA ILE A 57 -4.50 7.41 -3.15
C ILE A 57 -5.61 6.70 -3.91
N HIS A 58 -6.61 7.46 -4.36
CA HIS A 58 -7.68 6.95 -5.22
C HIS A 58 -7.31 7.13 -6.69
N GLN A 59 -7.84 6.26 -7.56
CA GLN A 59 -7.57 6.26 -9.00
C GLN A 59 -7.82 7.60 -9.70
N GLU A 60 -8.73 8.43 -9.17
CA GLU A 60 -8.99 9.79 -9.69
C GLU A 60 -7.96 10.83 -9.20
N ALA A 61 -6.79 10.36 -8.73
CA ALA A 61 -5.63 11.15 -8.31
C ALA A 61 -5.83 12.04 -7.07
N HIS A 62 -6.78 11.69 -6.21
CA HIS A 62 -6.91 12.31 -4.89
C HIS A 62 -6.03 11.58 -3.87
N THR A 63 -5.10 12.30 -3.24
CA THR A 63 -4.30 11.79 -2.12
C THR A 63 -4.84 12.34 -0.81
N VAL A 64 -5.11 11.46 0.15
CA VAL A 64 -5.53 11.78 1.51
C VAL A 64 -4.52 11.18 2.49
N THR A 65 -3.92 12.00 3.34
CA THR A 65 -3.16 11.48 4.49
C THR A 65 -4.14 11.06 5.57
N LEU A 66 -4.06 9.79 5.96
CA LEU A 66 -4.92 9.20 6.98
C LEU A 66 -4.48 9.65 8.37
N ASP A 67 -5.45 9.87 9.25
CA ASP A 67 -5.19 10.20 10.64
C ASP A 67 -4.74 8.96 11.41
N LEU A 68 -3.57 9.03 12.04
CA LEU A 68 -3.05 7.96 12.88
C LEU A 68 -3.59 8.05 14.32
N GLY A 69 -4.28 9.12 14.69
CA GLY A 69 -4.76 9.37 16.04
C GLY A 69 -3.60 9.33 17.05
N ASP A 70 -3.83 8.66 18.18
CA ASP A 70 -2.85 8.52 19.27
C ASP A 70 -1.83 7.37 19.05
N GLN A 71 -1.85 6.72 17.88
CA GLN A 71 -0.94 5.61 17.51
C GLN A 71 0.50 6.11 17.35
N THR A 72 1.17 6.34 18.48
CA THR A 72 2.55 6.86 18.53
C THR A 72 3.56 5.81 19.02
N SER A 73 3.08 4.66 19.49
CA SER A 73 3.88 3.54 19.97
C SER A 73 4.35 2.62 18.85
N PHE A 74 5.32 1.77 19.17
CA PHE A 74 5.62 0.60 18.39
C PHE A 74 4.52 -0.46 18.59
N GLY A 75 4.14 -1.16 17.53
CA GLY A 75 3.15 -2.24 17.56
C GLY A 75 3.14 -3.02 16.26
N ARG A 76 2.37 -4.10 16.22
CA ARG A 76 2.21 -4.95 15.03
C ARG A 76 0.86 -4.79 14.32
N ALA A 77 -0.16 -4.33 15.03
CA ALA A 77 -1.51 -4.22 14.49
C ALA A 77 -1.96 -2.76 14.50
N PHE A 78 -2.42 -2.28 13.36
CA PHE A 78 -2.94 -0.93 13.20
C PHE A 78 -4.25 -0.99 12.42
N ALA A 79 -5.24 -0.22 12.87
CA ALA A 79 -6.48 0.02 12.15
C ALA A 79 -6.66 1.53 12.01
N LEU A 80 -6.93 1.98 10.78
CA LEU A 80 -7.06 3.40 10.46
C LEU A 80 -8.40 3.64 9.76
N PRO A 81 -9.16 4.67 10.16
CA PRO A 81 -10.41 5.01 9.52
C PRO A 81 -10.15 5.38 8.04
N LEU A 82 -10.97 4.85 7.14
CA LEU A 82 -10.87 5.12 5.72
C LEU A 82 -12.04 6.00 5.29
N GLN A 83 -11.75 7.11 4.62
CA GLN A 83 -12.79 7.94 4.01
C GLN A 83 -13.16 7.38 2.65
N SER A 84 -14.46 7.16 2.42
CA SER A 84 -14.96 6.74 1.11
C SER A 84 -14.72 7.80 0.05
N MET A 85 -14.19 7.35 -1.11
CA MET A 85 -13.99 8.14 -2.31
C MET A 85 -14.77 7.55 -3.51
N GLY A 86 -15.73 6.67 -3.25
CA GLY A 86 -16.50 5.95 -4.28
C GLY A 86 -15.81 4.71 -4.82
N GLU A 87 -16.34 4.16 -5.91
CA GLU A 87 -15.78 3.02 -6.63
C GLU A 87 -14.40 3.34 -7.22
N GLY A 88 -13.59 2.29 -7.42
CA GLY A 88 -12.27 2.41 -8.04
C GLY A 88 -11.14 1.77 -7.26
N ILE A 89 -9.93 1.96 -7.78
CA ILE A 89 -8.71 1.45 -7.18
C ILE A 89 -8.25 2.40 -6.07
N TYR A 90 -8.00 1.82 -4.90
CA TYR A 90 -7.37 2.44 -3.75
C TYR A 90 -5.95 1.90 -3.61
N ARG A 91 -4.95 2.80 -3.53
CA ARG A 91 -3.58 2.47 -3.16
C ARG A 91 -3.28 3.07 -1.79
N ILE A 92 -2.82 2.23 -0.87
CA ILE A 92 -2.43 2.63 0.48
C ILE A 92 -0.91 2.57 0.57
N GLU A 93 -0.28 3.72 0.74
CA GLU A 93 1.17 3.85 0.94
C GLU A 93 1.45 4.13 2.42
N TRP A 94 2.40 3.43 3.03
CA TRP A 94 2.75 3.62 4.43
C TRP A 94 4.26 3.84 4.63
N ARG A 95 4.59 4.54 5.72
CA ARG A 95 5.94 4.71 6.23
C ARG A 95 5.96 4.50 7.74
N GLY A 96 7.04 3.92 8.24
CA GLY A 96 7.25 3.76 9.66
C GLY A 96 8.72 3.54 10.01
N LEU A 97 8.95 3.28 11.30
CA LEU A 97 10.26 2.94 11.84
C LEU A 97 10.19 1.54 12.46
N GLY A 98 11.17 0.69 12.17
CA GLY A 98 11.39 -0.53 12.95
C GLY A 98 11.86 -0.19 14.37
N ALA A 99 11.78 -1.14 15.30
CA ALA A 99 12.19 -0.96 16.70
C ALA A 99 13.65 -0.51 16.87
N ASP A 100 14.50 -0.80 15.89
CA ASP A 100 15.91 -0.38 15.81
C ASP A 100 16.11 1.03 15.20
N GLY A 101 15.03 1.70 14.82
CA GLY A 101 15.03 3.04 14.26
C GLY A 101 15.21 3.10 12.74
N HIS A 102 15.36 1.97 12.03
CA HIS A 102 15.46 1.99 10.58
C HIS A 102 14.13 2.40 9.94
N ALA A 103 14.21 3.23 8.91
CA ALA A 103 13.04 3.63 8.14
C ALA A 103 12.54 2.48 7.26
N MET A 104 11.23 2.25 7.31
CA MET A 104 10.52 1.23 6.55
C MET A 104 9.37 1.87 5.79
N GLN A 105 9.02 1.28 4.65
CA GLN A 105 7.89 1.72 3.84
C GLN A 105 7.34 0.55 3.03
N GLY A 106 6.11 0.70 2.56
CA GLY A 106 5.48 -0.25 1.67
C GLY A 106 4.14 0.27 1.18
N GLU A 107 3.45 -0.57 0.42
CA GLU A 107 2.12 -0.27 -0.11
C GLU A 107 1.30 -1.54 -0.30
N PHE A 108 -0.02 -1.36 -0.34
CA PHE A 108 -0.95 -2.37 -0.84
C PHE A 108 -2.09 -1.69 -1.61
N THR A 109 -2.79 -2.44 -2.45
CA THR A 109 -3.93 -1.93 -3.23
C THR A 109 -5.18 -2.76 -2.99
N PHE A 110 -6.36 -2.17 -3.19
CA PHE A 110 -7.61 -2.90 -3.33
C PHE A 110 -8.54 -2.17 -4.29
N THR A 111 -9.54 -2.87 -4.82
CA THR A 111 -10.52 -2.33 -5.76
C THR A 111 -11.90 -2.35 -5.13
N VAL A 112 -12.68 -1.29 -5.37
CA VAL A 112 -14.10 -1.22 -5.04
C VAL A 112 -14.89 -1.21 -6.34
N ASP A 113 -15.76 -2.20 -6.55
CA ASP A 113 -16.59 -2.36 -7.75
C ASP A 113 -17.96 -3.02 -7.47
#